data_AF-U2KV64-F1
#
_entry.id   AF-U2KV64-F1
#
_cell.length_a   1.000
_cell.length_b   1.000
_cell.length_c   1.000
_cell.angle_alpha   90.00
_cell.angle_beta   90.00
_cell.angle_gamma   90.00
#
_symmetry.space_group_name_H-M   'P 1'
#
loop_
_entity.id
_entity.type
_entity.pdbx_description
1 polymer ?
#
loop_
_entity_poly.entity_id
_entity_poly.type
_entity_poly.pdbx_seq_one_letter_code
_entity_poly.pdbx_strand_id
1 'polypeptide(L)'
;MKGDYMYKFIATLSVIIRTFYLPNPFDSLGTAFPVTIGENTLTMTPIVMNYLAEPVLHALTFALVGLYYSRSEHNPSKGSFLYLMFYCVHVGLLYLMGLFGFATWAVALILIVYAMAHIGFNALKNRVRYGV
;
A
#
# COMPACT_ATOMS: atom_id res chain seq x y z
N MET A 1 2.68 28.13 13.05
CA MET A 1 4.11 27.87 12.76
C MET A 1 4.66 26.49 13.21
N LYS A 2 3.95 25.63 13.98
CA LYS A 2 4.44 24.28 14.36
C LYS A 2 4.04 23.14 13.39
N GLY A 3 3.01 23.32 12.57
CA GLY A 3 2.49 22.28 11.65
C GLY A 3 3.40 21.97 10.45
N ASP A 4 4.02 22.99 9.87
CA ASP A 4 4.76 22.85 8.60
C ASP A 4 6.06 22.05 8.74
N TYR A 5 6.76 22.18 9.86
CA TYR A 5 7.99 21.42 10.12
C TYR A 5 7.70 19.93 10.33
N MET A 6 6.62 19.62 11.06
CA MET A 6 6.19 18.23 11.27
C MET A 6 5.74 17.58 9.95
N TYR A 7 4.99 18.32 9.13
CA TYR A 7 4.58 17.85 7.81
C TYR A 7 5.78 17.58 6.90
N LYS A 8 6.72 18.53 6.80
CA LYS A 8 7.95 18.36 6.00
C LYS A 8 8.78 17.19 6.51
N PHE A 9 8.91 17.03 7.83
CA PHE A 9 9.62 15.91 8.44
C PHE A 9 9.00 14.55 8.04
N ILE A 10 7.67 14.40 8.19
CA ILE A 10 6.96 13.16 7.82
C ILE A 10 7.04 12.91 6.32
N ALA A 11 6.95 13.97 5.49
CA ALA A 11 7.08 13.85 4.04
C ALA A 11 8.49 13.35 3.63
N THR A 12 9.54 13.94 4.22
CA THR A 12 10.92 13.50 3.99
C THR A 12 11.14 12.07 4.48
N LEU A 13 10.66 11.73 5.68
CA LEU A 13 10.74 10.38 6.23
C LEU A 13 10.02 9.36 5.33
N SER A 14 8.86 9.74 4.81
CA SER A 14 8.09 8.92 3.86
C SER A 14 8.86 8.66 2.56
N VAL A 15 9.58 9.66 2.03
CA VAL A 15 10.48 9.45 0.88
C VAL A 15 11.62 8.50 1.25
N ILE A 16 12.30 8.73 2.37
CA ILE A 16 13.44 7.89 2.80
C ILE A 16 13.02 6.43 2.99
N ILE A 17 11.89 6.18 3.68
CA ILE A 17 11.41 4.81 3.92
C ILE A 17 11.08 4.11 2.60
N ARG A 18 10.43 4.81 1.67
CA ARG A 18 10.09 4.24 0.36
C ARG A 18 11.30 3.97 -0.53
N THR A 19 12.32 4.82 -0.46
CA THR A 19 13.52 4.68 -1.30
C THR A 19 14.53 3.68 -0.73
N PHE A 20 14.69 3.61 0.60
CA PHE A 20 15.81 2.87 1.21
C PHE A 20 15.39 1.66 2.04
N TYR A 21 14.16 1.61 2.55
CA TYR A 21 13.72 0.58 3.49
C TYR A 21 12.65 -0.35 2.93
N LEU A 22 11.89 0.07 1.93
CA LEU A 22 10.93 -0.78 1.24
C LEU A 22 11.63 -1.49 0.08
N PRO A 23 11.88 -2.81 0.20
CA PRO A 23 12.41 -3.58 -0.91
C PRO A 23 11.35 -3.64 -2.02
N ASN A 24 11.81 -3.92 -3.25
CA ASN A 24 10.90 -4.13 -4.35
C ASN A 24 10.04 -5.37 -4.07
N PRO A 25 8.70 -5.25 -4.06
CA PRO A 25 7.80 -6.34 -3.72
C PRO A 25 7.88 -7.53 -4.70
N PHE A 26 8.42 -7.32 -5.90
CA PHE A 26 8.56 -8.34 -6.94
C PHE A 26 9.92 -9.08 -6.91
N ASP A 27 10.86 -8.70 -6.04
CA ASP A 27 12.18 -9.35 -5.97
C ASP A 27 12.09 -10.84 -5.61
N SER A 28 11.02 -11.25 -4.94
CA SER A 28 10.73 -12.65 -4.59
C SER A 28 10.45 -13.55 -5.81
N LEU A 29 10.16 -12.97 -6.98
CA LEU A 29 9.82 -13.71 -8.21
C LEU A 29 11.06 -14.10 -9.04
N GLY A 30 12.26 -13.76 -8.56
CA GLY A 30 13.52 -14.03 -9.26
C GLY A 30 13.88 -12.95 -10.28
N THR A 31 14.85 -13.25 -11.16
CA THR A 31 15.45 -12.25 -12.06
C THR A 31 14.57 -11.89 -13.25
N ALA A 32 13.74 -12.82 -13.70
CA ALA A 32 12.81 -12.65 -14.81
C ALA A 32 11.68 -13.68 -14.68
N PHE A 33 10.44 -13.24 -14.90
CA PHE A 33 9.26 -14.09 -14.84
C PHE A 33 8.31 -13.82 -16.03
N PRO A 34 7.66 -14.86 -16.56
CA PRO A 34 6.73 -14.72 -17.66
C PRO A 34 5.41 -14.11 -17.17
N VAL A 35 4.96 -13.06 -17.85
CA VAL A 35 3.64 -12.44 -17.66
C VAL A 35 2.86 -12.63 -18.94
N THR A 36 1.74 -13.34 -18.86
CA THR A 36 0.88 -13.61 -20.02
C THR A 36 -0.27 -12.62 -20.05
N ILE A 37 -0.38 -11.87 -21.14
CA ILE A 37 -1.46 -10.90 -21.39
C ILE A 37 -2.15 -11.31 -22.70
N GLY A 38 -3.33 -11.93 -22.58
CA GLY A 38 -4.02 -12.55 -23.71
C GLY A 38 -3.21 -13.72 -24.28
N GLU A 39 -2.90 -13.68 -25.57
CA GLU A 39 -2.09 -14.70 -26.25
C GLU A 39 -0.58 -14.42 -26.21
N ASN A 40 -0.15 -13.26 -25.70
CA ASN A 40 1.26 -12.87 -25.68
C ASN A 40 1.88 -13.11 -24.29
N THR A 41 3.03 -13.78 -24.25
CA THR A 41 3.84 -13.92 -23.04
C THR A 41 5.04 -12.98 -23.12
N LEU A 42 5.11 -12.04 -22.18
CA LEU A 42 6.22 -11.10 -22.03
C LEU A 42 7.06 -11.50 -20.83
N THR A 43 8.38 -11.51 -21.00
CA THR A 43 9.30 -11.69 -19.88
C THR A 43 9.47 -10.36 -19.17
N MET A 44 9.08 -10.29 -17.90
CA MET A 44 9.21 -9.09 -17.08
C MET A 44 10.27 -9.28 -16.00
N THR A 45 10.96 -8.20 -15.65
CA THR A 45 11.88 -8.16 -14.52
C THR A 45 11.19 -7.52 -13.31
N PRO A 46 11.63 -7.81 -12.07
CA PRO A 46 11.08 -7.17 -10.87
C PRO A 46 11.07 -5.65 -10.93
N ILE A 47 12.11 -5.04 -11.51
CA ILE A 47 12.21 -3.57 -11.66
C ILE A 47 11.10 -3.02 -12.56
N VAL A 48 10.89 -3.64 -13.73
CA VAL A 48 9.84 -3.19 -14.67
C VAL A 48 8.46 -3.31 -14.02
N MET A 49 8.21 -4.41 -13.32
CA MET A 49 6.94 -4.62 -12.62
C MET A 49 6.75 -3.64 -11.47
N ASN A 50 7.79 -3.30 -10.72
CA ASN A 50 7.71 -2.27 -9.69
C ASN A 50 7.37 -0.89 -10.28
N TYR A 51 8.00 -0.49 -11.38
CA TYR A 51 7.67 0.76 -12.06
C TYR A 51 6.22 0.83 -12.55
N LEU A 52 5.65 -0.29 -13.00
CA LEU A 52 4.25 -0.37 -13.41
C LEU A 52 3.29 -0.36 -12.21
N ALA A 53 3.67 -1.04 -11.13
CA ALA A 53 2.85 -1.15 -9.93
C ALA A 53 2.86 0.12 -9.08
N GLU A 54 3.96 0.87 -9.04
CA GLU A 54 4.12 2.06 -8.20
C GLU A 54 3.00 3.10 -8.41
N PRO A 55 2.70 3.57 -9.64
CA PRO A 55 1.61 4.53 -9.87
C PRO A 55 0.25 4.02 -9.38
N VAL A 56 -0.01 2.72 -9.58
CA VAL A 56 -1.25 2.07 -9.14
C VAL A 56 -1.31 1.99 -7.62
N LEU A 57 -0.21 1.62 -6.95
CA LEU A 57 -0.09 1.61 -5.50
C LEU A 57 -0.29 2.99 -4.91
N HIS A 58 0.30 4.03 -5.52
CA HIS A 58 0.11 5.42 -5.12
C HIS A 58 -1.37 5.83 -5.20
N ALA A 59 -2.03 5.55 -6.33
CA ALA A 59 -3.44 5.88 -6.53
C ALA A 59 -4.35 5.14 -5.55
N LEU A 60 -4.16 3.83 -5.38
CA LEU A 60 -4.93 3.01 -4.43
C LEU A 60 -4.73 3.46 -2.98
N THR A 61 -3.48 3.68 -2.58
CA THR A 61 -3.17 4.17 -1.23
C THR A 61 -3.83 5.51 -0.97
N PHE A 62 -3.78 6.43 -1.94
CA PHE A 62 -4.37 7.75 -1.80
C PHE A 62 -5.91 7.68 -1.70
N ALA A 63 -6.56 6.89 -2.55
CA ALA A 63 -8.00 6.69 -2.53
C ALA A 63 -8.47 6.11 -1.18
N LEU A 64 -7.75 5.11 -0.67
CA LEU A 64 -8.07 4.44 0.58
C LEU A 64 -7.83 5.33 1.80
N VAL A 65 -6.73 6.09 1.83
CA VAL A 65 -6.46 7.11 2.86
C VAL A 65 -7.57 8.17 2.86
N GLY A 66 -8.07 8.55 1.69
CA GLY A 66 -9.19 9.49 1.54
C GLY A 66 -10.48 9.05 2.23
N LEU A 67 -10.69 7.73 2.43
CA LEU A 67 -11.83 7.21 3.20
C LEU A 67 -11.69 7.46 4.71
N TYR A 68 -10.46 7.54 5.20
CA TYR A 68 -10.14 7.68 6.61
C TYR A 68 -9.81 9.12 7.02
N TYR A 69 -9.33 9.93 6.08
CA TYR A 69 -8.88 11.29 6.30
C TYR A 69 -9.31 12.20 5.14
N SER A 70 -10.07 13.24 5.45
CA SER A 70 -10.35 14.33 4.49
C SER A 70 -9.30 15.42 4.62
N ARG A 71 -8.82 15.94 3.49
CA ARG A 71 -7.89 17.07 3.43
C ARG A 71 -8.45 18.36 4.07
N SER A 72 -9.76 18.41 4.33
CA SER A 72 -10.42 19.49 5.09
C SER A 72 -10.08 19.50 6.58
N GLU A 73 -9.52 18.41 7.12
CA GLU A 73 -9.03 18.38 8.50
C GLU A 73 -7.75 19.23 8.64
N HIS A 74 -7.69 20.07 9.67
CA HIS A 74 -6.64 21.07 9.92
C HIS A 74 -5.25 20.49 10.29
N ASN A 75 -4.97 19.22 9.98
CA ASN A 75 -3.76 18.52 10.42
C ASN A 75 -3.09 17.69 9.31
N PRO A 76 -2.37 18.35 8.36
CA PRO A 76 -1.78 17.70 7.20
C PRO A 76 -0.76 16.60 7.53
N SER A 77 -0.14 16.68 8.72
CA SER A 77 0.78 15.67 9.24
C SER A 77 0.13 14.30 9.42
N LYS A 78 -1.14 14.26 9.82
CA LYS A 78 -1.89 13.00 9.98
C LYS A 78 -2.12 12.30 8.64
N GLY A 79 -2.47 13.08 7.60
CA GLY A 79 -2.66 12.56 6.25
C GLY A 79 -1.38 11.91 5.69
N SER A 80 -0.23 12.58 5.82
CA SER A 80 1.06 12.05 5.36
C SER A 80 1.49 10.79 6.11
N PHE A 81 1.27 10.74 7.42
CA PHE A 81 1.58 9.55 8.22
C PHE A 81 0.67 8.36 7.84
N LEU A 82 -0.63 8.61 7.71
CA LEU A 82 -1.60 7.57 7.36
C LEU A 82 -1.33 7.04 5.94
N TYR A 83 -0.96 7.93 5.02
CA TYR A 83 -0.50 7.56 3.69
C TYR A 83 0.71 6.64 3.73
N LEU A 84 1.76 7.02 4.47
CA LEU A 84 2.97 6.20 4.59
C LEU A 84 2.65 4.82 5.18
N MET A 85 1.84 4.76 6.24
CA MET A 85 1.44 3.52 6.88
C MET A 85 0.71 2.59 5.89
N PHE A 86 -0.31 3.09 5.19
CA PHE A 86 -1.03 2.29 4.19
C PHE A 86 -0.14 1.91 3.01
N TYR A 87 0.74 2.80 2.55
CA TYR A 87 1.69 2.48 1.49
C TYR A 87 2.58 1.28 1.87
N CYS A 88 3.13 1.29 3.09
CA CYS A 88 3.91 0.16 3.62
C CYS A 88 3.09 -1.13 3.67
N VAL A 89 1.82 -1.06 4.09
CA VAL A 89 0.92 -2.22 4.09
C VAL A 89 0.68 -2.73 2.67
N HIS A 90 0.39 -1.87 1.70
CA HIS A 90 0.17 -2.27 0.31
C HIS A 90 1.41 -2.93 -0.31
N VAL A 91 2.60 -2.37 -0.09
CA VAL A 91 3.86 -2.97 -0.56
C VAL A 91 4.11 -4.31 0.13
N GLY A 92 3.87 -4.42 1.43
CA GLY A 92 4.00 -5.68 2.17
C GLY A 92 3.02 -6.76 1.69
N LEU A 93 1.77 -6.39 1.39
CA LEU A 93 0.77 -7.30 0.81
C LEU A 93 1.19 -7.77 -0.58
N LEU A 94 1.69 -6.85 -1.42
CA LEU A 94 2.16 -7.18 -2.75
C LEU A 94 3.38 -8.11 -2.71
N TYR A 95 4.30 -7.87 -1.79
CA TYR A 95 5.44 -8.75 -1.53
C TYR A 95 4.99 -10.14 -1.07
N LEU A 96 4.02 -10.21 -0.15
CA LEU A 96 3.45 -11.47 0.31
C LEU A 96 2.79 -12.25 -0.84
N MET A 97 2.06 -11.58 -1.73
CA MET A 97 1.52 -12.18 -2.95
C MET A 97 2.66 -12.71 -3.85
N GLY A 98 3.76 -11.95 -3.97
CA GLY A 98 4.96 -12.35 -4.69
C GLY A 98 5.62 -13.63 -4.13
N LEU A 99 5.67 -13.79 -2.81
CA LEU A 99 6.19 -15.00 -2.16
C LEU A 99 5.41 -16.27 -2.54
N PHE A 100 4.12 -16.14 -2.83
CA PHE A 100 3.28 -17.24 -3.31
C PHE A 100 3.22 -17.32 -4.84
N GLY A 101 4.09 -16.61 -5.56
CA GLY A 101 4.10 -16.58 -7.02
C GLY A 101 2.80 -16.05 -7.63
N PHE A 102 2.08 -15.18 -6.90
CA PHE A 102 0.75 -14.71 -7.27
C PHE A 102 -0.27 -15.83 -7.52
N ALA A 103 -0.15 -16.97 -6.82
CA ALA A 103 -1.14 -18.03 -6.88
C ALA A 103 -2.54 -17.48 -6.53
N THR A 104 -3.54 -17.78 -7.37
CA THR A 104 -4.89 -17.20 -7.29
C THR A 104 -5.54 -17.38 -5.93
N TRP A 105 -5.37 -18.56 -5.31
CA TRP A 105 -5.87 -18.85 -3.97
C TRP A 105 -5.22 -17.97 -2.88
N ALA A 106 -3.91 -17.73 -2.99
CA ALA A 106 -3.17 -16.93 -2.02
C ALA A 106 -3.56 -15.45 -2.15
N VAL A 107 -3.65 -14.95 -3.39
CA VAL A 107 -4.13 -13.59 -3.68
C VAL A 107 -5.55 -13.40 -3.13
N ALA A 108 -6.47 -14.34 -3.41
CA ALA A 108 -7.84 -14.28 -2.90
C ALA A 108 -7.89 -14.25 -1.37
N LEU A 109 -7.13 -15.13 -0.70
CA LEU A 109 -7.06 -15.18 0.76
C LEU A 109 -6.53 -13.87 1.36
N ILE A 110 -5.43 -13.34 0.81
CA ILE A 110 -4.83 -12.07 1.26
C ILE A 110 -5.81 -10.92 1.12
N LEU A 111 -6.52 -10.83 -0.02
CA LEU A 111 -7.52 -9.79 -0.25
C LEU A 111 -8.72 -9.91 0.70
N ILE A 112 -9.19 -11.13 0.98
CA ILE A 112 -10.27 -11.37 1.95
C ILE A 112 -9.85 -10.93 3.35
N VAL A 113 -8.66 -11.33 3.81
CA VAL A 113 -8.12 -10.94 5.13
C VAL A 113 -7.96 -9.42 5.22
N TYR A 114 -7.45 -8.79 4.17
CA TYR A 114 -7.30 -7.34 4.10
C TYR A 114 -8.67 -6.62 4.17
N ALA A 115 -9.66 -7.07 3.41
CA ALA A 115 -11.02 -6.53 3.47
C ALA A 115 -11.66 -6.70 4.86
N MET A 116 -11.50 -7.87 5.48
CA MET A 116 -11.98 -8.12 6.84
C MET A 116 -11.31 -7.20 7.87
N ALA A 117 -10.01 -6.92 7.73
CA ALA A 117 -9.31 -5.98 8.61
C ALA A 117 -9.90 -4.56 8.50
N HIS A 118 -10.24 -4.12 7.30
CA HIS A 118 -10.91 -2.83 7.07
C HIS A 118 -12.32 -2.77 7.67
N ILE A 119 -13.12 -3.82 7.47
CA ILE A 119 -14.47 -3.93 8.06
C ILE A 119 -14.38 -3.96 9.59
N GLY A 120 -13.46 -4.75 10.14
CA GLY A 120 -13.24 -4.87 11.58
C GLY A 120 -12.79 -3.56 12.22
N PHE A 121 -11.87 -2.84 11.58
CA PHE A 121 -11.44 -1.52 12.04
C PHE A 121 -12.59 -0.50 12.03
N ASN A 122 -13.42 -0.49 10.98
CA ASN A 122 -14.60 0.36 10.91
C ASN A 122 -15.65 -0.01 11.97
N ALA A 123 -15.88 -1.31 12.19
CA ALA A 123 -16.78 -1.79 13.24
C ALA A 123 -16.30 -1.38 14.64
N LEU A 124 -15.00 -1.51 14.91
CA LEU A 124 -14.40 -1.09 16.18
C LEU A 124 -14.52 0.44 16.38
N LYS A 125 -14.19 1.22 15.35
CA LYS A 125 -14.35 2.69 15.36
C LYS A 125 -15.79 3.08 15.64
N ASN A 126 -16.77 2.41 15.04
CA ASN A 126 -18.19 2.67 15.27
C ASN A 126 -18.61 2.30 16.69
N ARG A 127 -18.13 1.18 17.25
CA ARG A 127 -18.39 0.83 18.66
C ARG A 127 -17.84 1.86 19.64
N VAL A 128 -16.59 2.31 19.43
CA VAL A 128 -15.97 3.34 20.30
C VAL A 128 -16.71 4.67 20.20
N ARG A 129 -17.21 5.04 19.02
CA ARG A 129 -17.90 6.32 18.80
C ARG A 129 -19.35 6.34 19.30
N TYR A 130 -20.05 5.20 19.24
CA TYR A 130 -21.48 5.10 19.57
C TYR A 130 -21.78 4.31 20.85
N GLY A 131 -20.77 3.76 21.53
CA GLY A 131 -20.88 3.24 22.89
C GLY A 131 -22.03 2.25 23.11
N VAL A 132 -21.98 1.09 22.43
CA VAL A 132 -22.74 -0.10 22.85
C VAL A 132 -21.75 -1.13 23.37
#